data_AF-A0A3A8QCI2-F1
#
_entry.id   AF-A0A3A8QCI2-F1
#
_cell.length_a   1.000
_cell.length_b   1.000
_cell.length_c   1.000
_cell.angle_alpha   90.00
_cell.angle_beta   90.00
_cell.angle_gamma   90.00
#
_symmetry.space_group_name_H-M   'P 1'
#
loop_
_entity.id
_entity.type
_entity.pdbx_description
1 polymer ?
#
loop_
_entity_poly.entity_id
_entity_poly.type
_entity_poly.pdbx_seq_one_letter_code
_entity_poly.pdbx_strand_id
1 'polypeptide(L)'
;MAHRRHSAALLLAGLLALSGCSNDPGPEQLKKAEDRYQELINQKLSAQDPAWTEVSAQFEAVPKDSKARPEAEKRLAALKAAREEIPPRPLARPGATGKGASDVEAKRAACEALAKKMGESRSEPTRKLLRGALDECQAELVKLEANSHPPGEEVHPPGEAAH
;
A
#
# COMPACT_ATOMS: atom_id res chain seq x y z
N MET A 1 9.74 55.12 -48.20
CA MET A 1 9.37 54.52 -46.89
C MET A 1 9.35 53.00 -47.05
N ALA A 2 10.44 52.30 -46.74
CA ALA A 2 10.48 50.84 -46.97
C ALA A 2 11.45 50.09 -46.05
N HIS A 3 11.46 50.37 -44.75
CA HIS A 3 12.20 49.56 -43.78
C HIS A 3 11.30 49.22 -42.59
N ARG A 4 10.41 48.24 -42.75
CA ARG A 4 9.60 47.72 -41.64
C ARG A 4 9.21 46.26 -41.85
N ARG A 5 10.15 45.37 -42.20
CA ARG A 5 9.85 43.93 -42.31
C ARG A 5 11.00 42.98 -41.92
N HIS A 6 12.00 43.42 -41.16
CA HIS A 6 13.16 42.56 -40.85
C HIS A 6 13.38 42.28 -39.35
N SER A 7 12.55 42.85 -38.46
CA SER A 7 12.74 42.70 -37.00
C SER A 7 12.03 41.50 -36.38
N ALA A 8 11.07 40.87 -37.08
CA ALA A 8 10.32 39.73 -36.53
C ALA A 8 11.02 38.37 -36.74
N ALA A 9 11.84 38.25 -37.81
CA ALA A 9 12.52 37.00 -38.13
C ALA A 9 13.70 36.68 -37.18
N LEU A 10 14.35 37.71 -36.64
CA LEU A 10 15.49 37.54 -35.72
C LEU A 10 15.07 37.14 -34.30
N LEU A 11 13.84 37.48 -33.86
CA LEU A 11 13.32 37.08 -32.55
C LEU A 11 12.83 35.62 -32.53
N LEU A 12 12.33 35.10 -33.64
CA LEU A 12 11.90 33.69 -33.77
C LEU A 12 13.08 32.71 -33.90
N ALA A 13 14.23 33.15 -34.42
CA ALA A 13 15.44 32.32 -34.48
C ALA A 13 16.13 32.17 -33.10
N GLY A 14 15.97 33.14 -32.19
CA GLY A 14 16.53 33.06 -30.82
C GLY A 14 15.79 32.08 -29.89
N LEU A 15 14.48 31.88 -30.10
CA LEU A 15 13.67 30.97 -29.27
C LEU A 15 13.84 29.48 -29.66
N LEU A 16 14.27 29.19 -30.89
CA LEU A 16 14.58 27.83 -31.35
C LEU A 16 16.00 27.38 -30.97
N ALA A 17 16.85 28.28 -30.46
CA ALA A 17 18.16 27.92 -29.93
C ALA A 17 18.12 27.41 -28.47
N LEU A 18 16.96 27.51 -27.80
CA LEU A 18 16.72 26.98 -26.44
C LEU A 18 16.20 25.55 -26.43
N SER A 19 15.90 24.94 -27.59
CA SER A 19 15.83 23.48 -27.73
C SER A 19 17.25 22.91 -27.80
N GLY A 20 18.08 23.27 -26.82
CA GLY A 20 19.21 22.44 -26.46
C GLY A 20 18.62 21.11 -26.02
N CYS A 21 18.76 20.08 -26.86
CA CYS A 21 18.82 18.71 -26.37
C CYS A 21 19.97 18.68 -25.36
N SER A 22 19.67 19.00 -24.10
CA SER A 22 20.47 18.50 -23.00
C SER A 22 20.57 17.01 -23.26
N ASN A 23 21.80 16.52 -23.42
CA ASN A 23 22.07 15.12 -23.65
C ASN A 23 21.71 14.38 -22.36
N ASP A 24 20.41 14.20 -22.11
CA ASP A 24 19.85 13.56 -20.93
C ASP A 24 20.31 12.10 -20.97
N PRO A 25 21.22 11.68 -20.08
CA PRO A 25 21.70 10.31 -20.07
C PRO A 25 20.70 9.37 -19.40
N GLY A 26 19.62 9.90 -18.79
CA GLY A 26 18.69 9.12 -18.00
C GLY A 26 17.94 8.04 -18.79
N PRO A 27 17.51 8.24 -20.04
CA PRO A 27 16.91 7.16 -20.84
C PRO A 27 17.87 5.97 -21.06
N GLU A 28 19.16 6.23 -21.28
CA GLU A 28 20.17 5.16 -21.44
C GLU A 28 20.41 4.43 -20.12
N GLN A 29 20.52 5.18 -19.02
CA GLN A 29 20.70 4.60 -17.69
C GLN A 29 19.47 3.79 -17.24
N LEU A 30 18.26 4.30 -17.52
CA LEU A 30 17.01 3.59 -17.28
C LEU A 30 16.99 2.28 -18.06
N LYS A 31 17.31 2.32 -19.35
CA LYS A 31 17.37 1.11 -20.19
C LYS A 31 18.36 0.08 -19.64
N LYS A 32 19.55 0.52 -19.22
CA LYS A 32 20.56 -0.38 -18.62
C LYS A 32 20.03 -1.05 -17.34
N ALA A 33 19.37 -0.29 -16.47
CA ALA A 33 18.76 -0.80 -15.26
C ALA A 33 17.62 -1.80 -15.57
N GLU A 34 16.81 -1.51 -16.58
CA GLU A 34 15.74 -2.40 -17.05
C GLU A 34 16.28 -3.70 -17.63
N ASP A 35 17.35 -3.65 -18.45
CA ASP A 35 17.96 -4.85 -19.04
C ASP A 35 18.51 -5.76 -17.92
N ARG A 36 19.19 -5.19 -16.91
CA ARG A 36 19.65 -5.94 -15.73
C ARG A 36 18.48 -6.50 -14.91
N TYR A 37 17.44 -5.71 -14.69
CA TYR A 37 16.21 -6.17 -14.03
C TYR A 37 15.63 -7.40 -14.73
N GLN A 38 15.50 -7.36 -16.06
CA GLN A 38 14.98 -8.48 -16.85
C GLN A 38 15.89 -9.71 -16.77
N GLU A 39 17.20 -9.52 -16.73
CA GLU A 39 18.15 -10.62 -16.54
C GLU A 39 17.90 -11.37 -15.22
N LEU A 40 17.73 -10.64 -14.11
CA LEU A 40 17.46 -11.25 -12.80
C LEU A 40 16.09 -11.94 -12.75
N ILE A 41 15.07 -11.38 -13.42
CA ILE A 41 13.76 -12.03 -13.59
C ILE A 41 13.91 -13.35 -14.34
N ASN A 42 14.68 -13.37 -15.45
CA ASN A 42 14.89 -14.57 -16.26
C ASN A 42 15.66 -15.67 -15.50
N GLN A 43 16.55 -15.27 -14.60
CA GLN A 43 17.25 -16.17 -13.67
C GLN A 43 16.35 -16.68 -12.53
N LYS A 44 15.11 -16.17 -12.42
CA LYS A 44 14.14 -16.52 -11.38
C LYS A 44 14.69 -16.31 -9.96
N LEU A 45 15.50 -15.28 -9.78
CA LEU A 45 16.04 -14.95 -8.46
C LEU A 45 14.92 -14.53 -7.51
N SER A 46 15.03 -14.96 -6.25
CA SER A 46 14.14 -14.50 -5.18
C SER A 46 14.21 -12.97 -5.07
N ALA A 47 13.10 -12.30 -4.74
CA ALA A 47 13.10 -10.86 -4.51
C ALA A 47 14.08 -10.44 -3.39
N GLN A 48 14.37 -11.35 -2.45
CA GLN A 48 15.32 -11.11 -1.36
C GLN A 48 16.79 -11.34 -1.75
N ASP A 49 17.06 -11.76 -2.99
CA ASP A 49 18.43 -11.96 -3.46
C ASP A 49 19.21 -10.62 -3.46
N PRO A 50 20.47 -10.59 -2.97
CA PRO A 50 21.27 -9.37 -2.93
C PRO A 50 21.53 -8.76 -4.31
N ALA A 51 21.45 -9.52 -5.41
CA ALA A 51 21.60 -9.02 -6.77
C ALA A 51 20.60 -7.90 -7.11
N TRP A 52 19.42 -7.89 -6.48
CA TRP A 52 18.43 -6.82 -6.66
C TRP A 52 18.90 -5.46 -6.12
N THR A 53 19.86 -5.44 -5.20
CA THR A 53 20.46 -4.20 -4.68
C THR A 53 21.23 -3.45 -5.76
N GLU A 54 21.89 -4.17 -6.66
CA GLU A 54 22.57 -3.58 -7.82
C GLU A 54 21.57 -2.88 -8.74
N VAL A 55 20.45 -3.53 -9.03
CA VAL A 55 19.38 -2.98 -9.87
C VAL A 55 18.74 -1.74 -9.24
N SER A 56 18.49 -1.77 -7.93
CA SER A 56 18.03 -0.57 -7.21
C SER A 56 19.02 0.59 -7.33
N ALA A 57 20.32 0.34 -7.13
CA ALA A 57 21.34 1.38 -7.29
C ALA A 57 21.39 1.95 -8.72
N GLN A 58 21.17 1.10 -9.74
CA GLN A 58 21.12 1.54 -11.14
C GLN A 58 19.90 2.43 -11.44
N PHE A 59 18.72 2.11 -10.90
CA PHE A 59 17.56 2.99 -11.03
C PHE A 59 17.72 4.30 -10.24
N GLU A 60 18.39 4.27 -9.09
CA GLU A 60 18.68 5.49 -8.31
C GLU A 60 19.64 6.44 -9.06
N ALA A 61 20.56 5.88 -9.84
CA ALA A 61 21.60 6.61 -10.58
C ALA A 61 21.08 7.44 -11.77
N VAL A 62 19.91 7.11 -12.34
CA VAL A 62 19.21 7.94 -13.36
C VAL A 62 19.19 9.40 -12.87
N PRO A 63 19.48 10.47 -13.64
CA PRO A 63 19.52 11.83 -13.07
C PRO A 63 18.17 12.32 -12.54
N LYS A 64 18.16 13.20 -11.53
CA LYS A 64 16.91 13.72 -10.91
C LYS A 64 16.12 14.65 -11.83
N ASP A 65 16.82 15.36 -12.70
CA ASP A 65 16.30 16.29 -13.71
C ASP A 65 15.98 15.59 -15.05
N SER A 66 16.26 14.28 -15.15
CA SER A 66 15.95 13.49 -16.34
C SER A 66 14.45 13.28 -16.52
N LYS A 67 14.01 13.25 -17.78
CA LYS A 67 12.65 12.84 -18.14
C LYS A 67 12.36 11.37 -17.80
N ALA A 68 13.40 10.55 -17.68
CA ALA A 68 13.30 9.14 -17.32
C ALA A 68 13.14 8.91 -15.80
N ARG A 69 13.36 9.94 -14.97
CA ARG A 69 13.31 9.81 -13.51
C ARG A 69 11.98 9.24 -12.97
N PRO A 70 10.80 9.70 -13.42
CA PRO A 70 9.52 9.20 -12.87
C PRO A 70 9.34 7.68 -13.08
N GLU A 71 9.77 7.14 -14.23
CA GLU A 71 9.71 5.69 -14.46
C GLU A 71 10.72 4.95 -13.58
N ALA A 72 11.94 5.47 -13.42
CA ALA A 72 12.93 4.87 -12.51
C ALA A 72 12.42 4.81 -11.05
N GLU A 73 11.77 5.88 -10.56
CA GLU A 73 11.18 5.93 -9.22
C GLU A 73 10.03 4.92 -9.05
N LYS A 74 9.18 4.79 -10.07
CA LYS A 74 8.12 3.77 -10.08
C LYS A 74 8.71 2.35 -9.96
N ARG A 75 9.81 2.07 -10.67
CA ARG A 75 10.51 0.77 -10.58
C ARG A 75 11.15 0.56 -9.21
N LEU A 76 11.75 1.59 -8.62
CA LEU A 76 12.30 1.54 -7.27
C LEU A 76 11.23 1.25 -6.22
N ALA A 77 10.08 1.93 -6.30
CA ALA A 77 8.97 1.70 -5.39
C ALA A 77 8.46 0.25 -5.49
N ALA A 78 8.31 -0.28 -6.70
CA ALA A 78 7.90 -1.67 -6.92
C ALA A 78 8.94 -2.67 -6.37
N LEU A 79 10.23 -2.45 -6.62
CA LEU A 79 11.30 -3.28 -6.06
C LEU A 79 11.31 -3.25 -4.52
N LYS A 80 11.13 -2.07 -3.93
CA LYS A 80 11.06 -1.94 -2.47
C LYS A 80 9.86 -2.69 -1.90
N ALA A 81 8.68 -2.53 -2.50
CA ALA A 81 7.46 -3.22 -2.07
C ALA A 81 7.59 -4.76 -2.21
N ALA A 82 8.25 -5.24 -3.26
CA ALA A 82 8.48 -6.68 -3.45
C ALA A 82 9.46 -7.27 -2.42
N ARG A 83 10.35 -6.43 -1.87
CA ARG A 83 11.35 -6.81 -0.86
C ARG A 83 10.88 -6.60 0.57
N GLU A 84 9.82 -5.84 0.76
CA GLU A 84 9.20 -5.65 2.06
C GLU A 84 8.62 -6.99 2.53
N GLU A 85 9.08 -7.45 3.69
CA GLU A 85 8.54 -8.64 4.32
C GLU A 85 7.13 -8.30 4.83
N ILE A 86 6.11 -8.69 4.06
CA ILE A 86 4.72 -8.59 4.52
C ILE A 86 4.62 -9.52 5.72
N PRO A 87 4.39 -8.99 6.95
CA PRO A 87 4.26 -9.85 8.11
C PRO A 87 3.15 -10.86 7.82
N PRO A 88 3.32 -12.14 8.19
CA PRO A 88 2.30 -13.14 7.94
C PRO A 88 1.00 -12.62 8.53
N ARG A 89 0.03 -12.32 7.66
CA ARG A 89 -1.32 -11.98 8.12
C ARG A 89 -1.72 -13.13 9.04
N PRO A 90 -2.09 -12.86 10.30
CA PRO A 90 -2.55 -13.91 11.18
C PRO A 90 -3.61 -14.69 10.41
N LEU A 91 -3.43 -16.01 10.29
CA LEU A 91 -4.51 -16.88 9.81
C LEU A 91 -5.59 -16.79 10.87
N ALA A 92 -6.44 -15.78 10.79
CA ALA A 92 -7.57 -15.61 11.67
C ALA A 92 -8.46 -16.83 11.46
N ARG A 93 -8.28 -17.84 12.31
CA ARG A 93 -9.25 -18.91 12.47
C ARG A 93 -10.39 -18.26 13.26
N PRO A 94 -11.64 -18.27 12.77
CA PRO A 94 -12.78 -17.82 13.57
C PRO A 94 -12.73 -18.50 14.94
N GLY A 95 -12.74 -17.73 16.03
CA GLY A 95 -12.66 -18.23 17.40
C GLY A 95 -11.25 -18.52 17.94
N ALA A 96 -10.17 -18.11 17.27
CA ALA A 96 -8.83 -18.18 17.85
C ALA A 96 -8.68 -17.18 19.01
N THR A 97 -8.36 -17.65 20.21
CA THR A 97 -8.13 -16.82 21.41
C THR A 97 -6.66 -16.76 21.83
N GLY A 98 -5.74 -17.21 20.96
CA GLY A 98 -4.31 -17.28 21.22
C GLY A 98 -3.54 -16.01 20.87
N LYS A 99 -2.21 -16.03 21.05
CA LYS A 99 -1.31 -14.93 20.67
C LYS A 99 -1.52 -14.54 19.20
N GLY A 100 -1.94 -13.30 18.97
CA GLY A 100 -2.27 -12.78 17.63
C GLY A 100 -3.78 -12.73 17.31
N ALA A 101 -4.65 -13.16 18.23
CA ALA A 101 -6.09 -12.93 18.14
C ALA A 101 -6.42 -11.44 18.32
N SER A 102 -7.42 -10.95 17.59
CA SER A 102 -7.95 -9.59 17.81
C SER A 102 -8.74 -9.53 19.11
N ASP A 103 -8.85 -8.32 19.68
CA ASP A 103 -9.66 -8.08 20.87
C ASP A 103 -11.14 -8.45 20.63
N VAL A 104 -11.62 -8.29 19.39
CA VAL A 104 -12.94 -8.73 18.93
C VAL A 104 -13.12 -10.23 19.07
N GLU A 105 -12.17 -11.03 18.60
CA GLU A 105 -12.23 -12.50 18.68
C GLU A 105 -12.15 -13.00 20.12
N ALA A 106 -11.28 -12.39 20.94
CA ALA A 106 -11.20 -12.69 22.36
C ALA A 106 -12.53 -12.40 23.09
N LYS A 107 -13.17 -11.27 22.76
CA LYS A 107 -14.46 -10.89 23.35
C LYS A 107 -15.59 -11.79 22.89
N ARG A 108 -15.63 -12.16 21.61
CA ARG A 108 -16.62 -13.10 21.04
C ARG A 108 -16.58 -14.45 21.75
N ALA A 109 -15.37 -14.99 21.97
CA ALA A 109 -15.18 -16.23 22.72
C ALA A 109 -15.64 -16.14 24.19
N ALA A 110 -15.42 -14.98 24.85
CA ALA A 110 -15.91 -14.76 26.20
C ALA A 110 -17.46 -14.76 26.27
N CYS A 111 -18.12 -14.13 25.30
CA CYS A 111 -19.58 -14.13 25.24
C CYS A 111 -20.14 -15.53 24.94
N GLU A 112 -19.49 -16.30 24.05
CA GLU A 112 -19.86 -17.69 23.78
C GLU A 112 -19.76 -18.57 25.05
N ALA A 113 -18.69 -18.39 25.84
CA ALA A 113 -18.52 -19.12 27.10
C ALA A 113 -19.63 -18.79 28.13
N LEU A 114 -20.10 -17.53 28.19
CA LEU A 114 -21.23 -17.14 29.04
C LEU A 114 -22.54 -17.76 28.56
N ALA A 115 -22.80 -17.74 27.24
CA ALA A 115 -23.97 -18.38 26.66
C ALA A 115 -24.01 -19.88 26.92
N LYS A 116 -22.87 -20.56 26.79
CA LYS A 116 -22.73 -21.99 27.11
C LYS A 116 -23.02 -22.27 28.58
N LYS A 117 -22.41 -21.53 29.51
CA LYS A 117 -22.68 -21.65 30.96
C LYS A 117 -24.16 -21.41 31.29
N MET A 118 -24.82 -20.49 30.60
CA MET A 118 -26.24 -20.24 30.77
C MET A 118 -27.09 -21.43 30.32
N GLY A 119 -26.76 -22.04 29.18
CA GLY A 119 -27.43 -23.24 28.67
C GLY A 119 -27.21 -24.48 29.55
N GLU A 120 -26.06 -24.59 30.20
CA GLU A 120 -25.72 -25.69 31.11
C GLU A 120 -26.33 -25.50 32.52
N SER A 121 -26.68 -24.26 32.91
CA SER A 121 -27.21 -23.96 34.23
C SER A 121 -28.65 -24.47 34.43
N ARG A 122 -28.85 -25.26 35.48
CA ARG A 122 -30.17 -25.76 35.92
C ARG A 122 -30.90 -24.84 36.90
N SER A 123 -30.24 -23.79 37.38
CA SER A 123 -30.75 -22.85 38.37
C SER A 123 -31.26 -21.57 37.70
N GLU A 124 -32.50 -21.17 37.98
CA GLU A 124 -33.08 -19.92 37.44
C GLU A 124 -32.37 -18.65 37.93
N PRO A 125 -32.06 -18.50 39.23
CA PRO A 125 -31.25 -17.36 39.69
C PRO A 125 -29.91 -17.26 38.95
N THR A 126 -29.25 -18.39 38.72
CA THR A 126 -27.97 -18.46 38.02
C THR A 126 -28.13 -18.11 36.54
N ARG A 127 -29.19 -18.60 35.88
CA ARG A 127 -29.50 -18.21 34.49
C ARG A 127 -29.77 -16.72 34.36
N LYS A 128 -30.48 -16.11 35.32
CA LYS A 128 -30.76 -14.66 35.32
C LYS A 128 -29.48 -13.83 35.44
N LEU A 129 -28.55 -14.24 36.32
CA LEU A 129 -27.25 -13.58 36.45
C LEU A 129 -26.41 -13.72 35.18
N LEU A 130 -26.33 -14.93 34.61
CA LEU A 130 -25.59 -15.19 33.38
C LEU A 130 -26.16 -14.45 32.17
N ARG A 131 -27.49 -14.25 32.13
CA ARG A 131 -28.14 -13.44 31.08
C ARG A 131 -27.68 -11.99 31.15
N GLY A 132 -27.68 -11.37 32.33
CA GLY A 132 -27.18 -9.99 32.49
C GLY A 132 -25.72 -9.83 32.09
N ALA A 133 -24.86 -10.79 32.47
CA ALA A 133 -23.45 -10.80 32.05
C ALA A 133 -23.28 -11.00 30.54
N LEU A 134 -24.14 -11.81 29.90
CA LEU A 134 -24.12 -12.02 28.46
C LEU A 134 -24.55 -10.75 27.71
N ASP A 135 -25.58 -10.06 28.18
CA ASP A 135 -26.08 -8.81 27.58
C ASP A 135 -24.98 -7.72 27.61
N GLU A 136 -24.29 -7.57 28.74
CA GLU A 136 -23.15 -6.65 28.88
C GLU A 136 -21.98 -7.04 27.95
N CYS A 137 -21.66 -8.35 27.88
CA CYS A 137 -20.63 -8.85 26.99
C CYS A 137 -20.92 -8.52 25.51
N GLN A 138 -22.17 -8.71 25.07
CA GLN A 138 -22.59 -8.41 23.71
C GLN A 138 -22.55 -6.91 23.40
N ALA A 139 -22.95 -6.05 24.33
CA ALA A 139 -22.88 -4.60 24.16
C ALA A 139 -21.44 -4.10 23.97
N GLU A 140 -20.48 -4.70 24.68
CA GLU A 140 -19.06 -4.39 24.51
C GLU A 140 -18.48 -4.95 23.20
N LEU A 141 -18.90 -6.15 22.79
CA LEU A 141 -18.50 -6.74 21.51
C LEU A 141 -18.89 -5.83 20.33
N VAL A 142 -20.12 -5.32 20.32
CA VAL A 142 -20.58 -4.39 19.27
C VAL A 142 -19.72 -3.12 19.21
N LYS A 143 -19.29 -2.58 20.35
CA LYS A 143 -18.40 -1.42 20.39
C LYS A 143 -17.02 -1.75 19.82
N LEU A 144 -16.48 -2.94 20.11
CA LEU A 144 -15.19 -3.36 19.56
C LEU A 144 -15.28 -3.57 18.04
N GLU A 145 -16.35 -4.21 17.56
CA GLU A 145 -16.58 -4.44 16.14
C GLU A 145 -16.74 -3.12 15.36
N ALA A 146 -17.46 -2.14 15.92
CA ALA A 146 -17.61 -0.81 15.31
C ALA A 146 -16.30 -0.02 15.19
N ASN A 147 -15.30 -0.31 16.03
CA ASN A 147 -14.00 0.35 16.01
C ASN A 147 -12.90 -0.48 15.33
N SER A 148 -13.25 -1.66 14.82
CA SER A 148 -12.31 -2.58 14.15
C SER A 148 -12.41 -2.43 12.64
N HIS A 149 -11.95 -1.30 12.11
CA HIS A 149 -11.71 -1.13 10.68
C HIS A 149 -10.20 -1.24 10.40
N PRO A 150 -9.78 -1.93 9.33
CA PRO A 150 -8.38 -1.98 8.98
C PRO A 150 -7.87 -0.55 8.70
N PRO A 151 -6.65 -0.18 9.13
CA PRO A 151 -6.07 1.10 8.76
C PRO A 151 -5.95 1.17 7.23
N GLY A 152 -6.72 2.06 6.59
CA GLY A 152 -6.70 2.27 5.14
C GLY A 152 -8.05 2.23 4.40
N GLU A 153 -9.16 1.90 5.06
CA GLU A 153 -10.49 2.07 4.46
C GLU A 153 -11.01 3.50 4.69
N GLU A 154 -10.68 4.42 3.77
CA GLU A 154 -11.47 5.64 3.63
C GLU A 154 -12.85 5.28 3.08
N VAL A 155 -13.89 5.55 3.86
CA VAL A 155 -15.27 5.44 3.41
C VAL A 155 -15.49 6.51 2.34
N HIS A 156 -15.34 6.15 1.07
CA HIS A 156 -15.88 6.96 -0.01
C HIS A 156 -17.42 6.91 0.07
N PRO A 157 -18.12 8.02 0.34
CA PRO A 157 -19.57 8.04 0.23
C PRO A 157 -19.96 7.75 -1.23
N PRO A 158 -20.95 6.86 -1.49
CA PRO A 158 -21.42 6.62 -2.85
C PRO A 158 -22.29 7.81 -3.25
N GLY A 159 -21.73 8.76 -4.00
CA GLY A 159 -22.53 9.86 -4.51
C GLY A 159 -21.78 11.10 -4.97
N GLU A 160 -20.74 10.96 -5.80
CA GLU A 160 -20.32 12.09 -6.65
C GLU A 160 -19.72 11.54 -7.95
N ALA A 161 -20.57 10.85 -8.72
CA ALA A 161 -20.34 10.74 -10.15
C ALA A 161 -20.57 12.14 -10.75
N ALA A 162 -19.46 12.74 -11.13
CA ALA A 162 -19.35 14.01 -11.82
C ALA A 162 -20.20 14.07 -13.10
N HIS A 163 -20.54 15.32 -13.42
CA HIS A 163 -21.21 15.86 -14.61
C HIS A 163 -20.87 15.20 -15.96
#